data_AF-A0AAV3PRP0-F1
#
_entry.id   AF-A0AAV3PRP0-F1
#
_cell.length_a   1.000
_cell.length_b   1.000
_cell.length_c   1.000
_cell.angle_alpha   90.00
_cell.angle_beta   90.00
_cell.angle_gamma   90.00
#
_symmetry.space_group_name_H-M   'P 1'
#
loop_
_entity.id
_entity.type
_entity.pdbx_description
1 polymer ?
#
loop_
_entity_poly.entity_id
_entity_poly.type
_entity_poly.pdbx_seq_one_letter_code
_entity_poly.pdbx_strand_id
1 'polypeptide(L)'
;MKLQLRDLLLLLHQIISFHPIVGLTNAKTDGNISNKFIGIELDTFKQWVDPDGNHIGIDINSVKSVKTESLSKHGIDIAPIGPNFFNFWVQYNGSSKILDLNSQLNSVRRWNLTFANLDDSASKSGKIF
;
A
#
# COMPACT_ATOMS: atom_id res chain seq x y z
N MET A 1 -8.94 -18.95 13.37
CA MET A 1 -9.76 -17.76 13.63
C MET A 1 -9.93 -17.00 12.32
N LYS A 2 -11.16 -16.89 11.82
CA LYS A 2 -11.49 -16.41 10.47
C LYS A 2 -11.75 -14.90 10.56
N LEU A 3 -10.71 -14.07 10.36
CA LEU A 3 -10.93 -12.63 10.17
C LEU A 3 -11.69 -12.48 8.85
N GLN A 4 -12.96 -12.11 8.92
CA GLN A 4 -13.76 -11.82 7.73
C GLN A 4 -13.38 -10.42 7.25
N LEU A 5 -13.29 -10.24 5.93
CA LEU A 5 -13.05 -8.95 5.24
C LEU A 5 -14.02 -7.82 5.60
N ARG A 6 -14.97 -8.04 6.52
CA ARG A 6 -15.92 -7.05 7.02
C ARG A 6 -15.30 -6.14 8.10
N ASP A 7 -14.24 -6.63 8.76
CA ASP A 7 -13.53 -5.90 9.83
C ASP A 7 -12.32 -5.11 9.31
N LEU A 8 -11.95 -5.28 8.03
CA LEU A 8 -10.95 -4.51 7.32
C LEU A 8 -11.64 -3.70 6.22
N LEU A 9 -11.79 -2.40 6.43
CA LEU A 9 -12.08 -1.52 5.31
C LEU A 9 -10.83 -1.44 4.43
N LEU A 10 -10.70 -2.35 3.45
CA LEU A 10 -9.74 -2.23 2.35
C LEU A 10 -10.17 -1.03 1.51
N LEU A 11 -9.72 0.15 1.88
CA LEU A 11 -9.84 1.34 1.05
C LEU A 11 -8.81 1.23 -0.07
N LEU A 12 -9.22 0.63 -1.18
CA LEU A 12 -8.54 0.84 -2.46
C LEU A 12 -8.88 2.25 -2.93
N HIS A 13 -8.19 3.25 -2.38
CA HIS A 13 -8.13 4.53 -3.03
C HIS A 13 -6.92 4.51 -3.97
N GLN A 14 -7.15 4.81 -5.25
CA GLN A 14 -6.08 5.18 -6.17
C GLN A 14 -5.54 6.53 -5.70
N ILE A 15 -4.58 6.50 -4.77
CA ILE A 15 -3.98 7.71 -4.21
C ILE A 15 -2.68 7.93 -4.94
N ILE A 16 -2.68 8.88 -5.86
CA ILE A 16 -1.47 9.54 -6.34
C ILE A 16 -1.10 10.52 -5.21
N SER A 17 -0.13 10.15 -4.38
CA SER A 17 0.25 10.96 -3.21
C SER A 17 0.99 12.22 -3.64
N PHE A 18 0.33 13.36 -3.42
CA PHE A 18 0.99 14.61 -3.13
C PHE A 18 0.62 14.93 -1.67
N HIS A 19 1.58 14.76 -0.74
CA HIS A 19 1.49 15.12 0.69
C HIS A 19 0.73 14.16 1.64
N PRO A 20 1.06 14.15 2.96
CA PRO A 20 0.68 13.11 3.93
C PRO A 20 -0.73 13.27 4.54
N ILE A 21 -1.70 13.81 3.78
CA ILE A 21 -3.00 14.21 4.35
C ILE A 21 -4.19 13.73 3.50
N VAL A 22 -4.09 12.57 2.86
CA VAL A 22 -5.23 12.05 2.09
C VAL A 22 -6.24 11.37 3.03
N GLY A 23 -6.80 12.15 3.97
CA GLY A 23 -8.03 11.85 4.72
C GLY A 23 -8.03 10.67 5.70
N LEU A 24 -6.97 9.86 5.76
CA LEU A 24 -6.92 8.66 6.61
C LEU A 24 -6.40 8.93 8.03
N THR A 25 -5.51 9.92 8.20
CA THR A 25 -4.97 10.34 9.51
C THR A 25 -4.38 11.75 9.43
N ASN A 26 -3.79 12.23 10.53
CA ASN A 26 -3.09 13.51 10.61
C ASN A 26 -1.85 13.39 11.49
N ALA A 27 -0.99 14.42 11.49
CA ALA A 27 0.27 14.43 12.23
C ALA A 27 0.14 14.14 13.74
N LYS A 28 -1.03 14.38 14.35
CA LYS A 28 -1.27 14.09 15.77
C LYS A 28 -1.74 12.66 16.01
N THR A 29 -2.48 12.08 15.07
CA THR A 29 -3.07 10.73 15.21
C THR A 29 -2.32 9.66 14.43
N ASP A 30 -1.31 10.01 13.64
CA ASP A 30 -0.51 9.07 12.86
C ASP A 30 0.06 7.96 13.74
N GLY A 31 -0.17 6.71 13.34
CA GLY A 31 0.28 5.52 14.07
C GLY A 31 -0.65 5.07 15.18
N ASN A 32 -1.70 5.83 15.49
CA ASN A 32 -2.67 5.42 16.49
C ASN A 32 -3.49 4.21 16.01
N ILE A 33 -3.50 3.14 16.79
CA ILE A 33 -4.29 1.92 16.54
C ILE A 33 -5.79 2.22 16.37
N SER A 34 -6.30 3.33 16.91
CA SER A 34 -7.69 3.74 16.75
C SER A 34 -8.04 4.20 15.33
N ASN A 35 -7.04 4.47 14.47
CA ASN A 35 -7.29 4.87 13.07
C ASN A 35 -7.90 3.73 12.26
N LYS A 36 -7.63 2.47 12.64
CA LYS A 36 -8.23 1.24 12.11
C LYS A 36 -8.25 1.16 10.58
N PHE A 37 -7.15 1.52 9.93
CA PHE A 37 -7.02 1.40 8.48
C PHE A 37 -5.81 0.59 8.05
N ILE A 38 -5.98 -0.07 6.92
CA ILE A 38 -4.88 -0.56 6.08
C ILE A 38 -5.00 0.14 4.74
N GLY A 39 -3.92 0.78 4.31
CA GLY A 39 -3.79 1.41 3.00
C GLY A 39 -2.82 0.65 2.11
N ILE A 40 -3.03 0.74 0.81
CA ILE A 40 -2.01 0.46 -0.20
C ILE A 40 -1.76 1.78 -0.91
N GLU A 41 -0.57 2.34 -0.73
CA GLU A 41 -0.18 3.58 -1.40
C GLU A 41 0.50 3.29 -2.74
N LEU A 42 0.24 4.14 -3.72
CA LEU A 42 0.96 4.22 -4.98
C LEU A 42 1.70 5.55 -4.97
N ASP A 43 2.93 5.56 -4.45
CA ASP A 43 3.62 6.80 -4.13
C ASP A 43 4.51 7.27 -5.29
N THR A 44 4.21 8.49 -5.74
CA THR A 44 4.87 9.20 -6.84
C THR A 44 5.81 10.31 -6.36
N PHE A 45 5.93 10.49 -5.05
CA PHE A 45 6.70 11.58 -4.44
C PHE A 45 7.56 11.08 -3.28
N LYS A 46 8.88 11.18 -3.44
CA LYS A 46 9.82 10.70 -2.41
C LYS A 46 9.82 11.58 -1.16
N GLN A 47 9.55 10.98 -0.01
CA GLN A 47 9.82 11.51 1.33
C GLN A 47 11.10 10.92 1.94
N TRP A 48 11.47 11.40 3.13
CA TRP A 48 12.71 11.02 3.81
C TRP A 48 12.79 9.53 4.20
N VAL A 49 11.65 8.86 4.38
CA VAL A 49 11.55 7.43 4.72
C VAL A 49 11.39 6.52 3.50
N ASP A 50 11.22 7.10 2.31
CA ASP A 50 10.82 6.35 1.13
C ASP A 50 12.03 5.83 0.35
N PRO A 51 11.90 4.65 -0.28
CA PRO A 51 12.98 4.11 -1.10
C PRO A 51 13.26 5.04 -2.30
N ASP A 52 12.22 5.45 -3.03
CA ASP A 52 12.24 6.37 -4.17
C ASP A 52 10.88 7.09 -4.31
N GLY A 53 10.69 7.87 -5.39
CA GLY A 53 9.42 8.52 -5.68
C GLY A 53 8.54 7.72 -6.64
N ASN A 54 8.67 6.39 -6.66
CA ASN A 54 7.96 5.49 -7.56
C ASN A 54 7.85 4.11 -6.91
N HIS A 55 7.07 4.03 -5.84
CA HIS A 55 6.98 2.84 -5.01
C HIS A 55 5.55 2.52 -4.58
N ILE A 56 5.39 1.31 -4.06
CA ILE A 56 4.17 0.84 -3.41
C ILE A 56 4.47 0.63 -1.95
N GLY A 57 3.53 1.02 -1.12
CA GLY A 57 3.63 0.89 0.32
C GLY A 57 2.39 0.28 0.94
N ILE A 58 2.59 -0.44 2.04
CA ILE A 58 1.51 -0.95 2.89
C ILE A 58 1.47 -0.11 4.15
N ASP A 59 0.41 0.67 4.29
CA ASP A 59 0.16 1.52 5.44
C ASP A 59 -0.74 0.82 6.44
N ILE A 60 -0.39 0.91 7.71
CA ILE A 60 -1.23 0.41 8.80
C ILE A 60 -1.30 1.52 9.84
N ASN A 61 -2.50 2.10 10.01
CA ASN A 61 -2.79 3.16 10.97
C ASN A 61 -1.91 4.43 10.85
N SER A 62 -1.03 4.51 9.87
CA SER A 62 -0.03 5.57 9.71
C SER A 62 0.41 5.65 8.26
N VAL A 63 0.79 6.86 7.84
CA VAL A 63 1.36 7.17 6.51
C VAL A 63 2.78 6.63 6.34
N LYS A 64 3.41 6.13 7.40
CA LYS A 64 4.70 5.45 7.28
C LYS A 64 4.46 3.97 6.99
N SER A 65 4.64 3.59 5.73
CA SER A 65 4.55 2.21 5.28
C SER A 65 5.33 1.23 6.17
N VAL A 66 4.68 0.12 6.55
CA VAL A 66 5.34 -0.99 7.25
C VAL A 66 6.18 -1.84 6.30
N LYS A 67 5.87 -1.75 5.00
CA LYS A 67 6.60 -2.42 3.93
C LYS A 67 6.46 -1.61 2.65
N THR A 68 7.57 -1.41 1.95
CA THR A 68 7.63 -0.69 0.68
C THR A 68 8.33 -1.54 -0.39
N GLU A 69 7.98 -1.33 -1.64
CA GLU A 69 8.67 -1.89 -2.80
C GLU A 69 8.77 -0.83 -3.90
N SER A 70 10.00 -0.55 -4.33
CA SER A 70 10.25 0.34 -5.48
C SER A 70 9.82 -0.33 -6.78
N LEU A 71 8.95 0.34 -7.54
CA LEU A 71 8.49 -0.09 -8.85
C LEU A 71 9.54 0.10 -9.94
N SER A 72 10.46 1.04 -9.72
CA SER A 72 11.61 1.29 -10.60
C SER A 72 12.45 0.02 -10.78
N LYS A 73 12.61 -0.80 -9.74
CA LYS A 73 13.34 -2.09 -9.80
C LYS A 73 12.70 -3.10 -10.75
N HIS A 74 11.42 -2.93 -11.02
CA HIS A 74 10.60 -3.79 -11.87
C HIS A 74 10.36 -3.17 -13.26
N GLY A 75 11.00 -2.02 -13.56
CA GLY A 75 10.84 -1.31 -14.83
C GLY A 75 9.45 -0.72 -15.02
N ILE A 76 8.77 -0.40 -13.92
CA ILE A 76 7.42 0.18 -13.90
C ILE A 76 7.54 1.62 -13.42
N ASP A 77 6.88 2.53 -14.14
CA ASP A 77 6.71 3.93 -13.75
C ASP A 77 5.20 4.16 -13.63
N ILE A 78 4.71 4.50 -12.43
CA ILE A 78 3.27 4.72 -12.18
C ILE A 78 2.82 6.16 -12.47
N ALA A 79 3.75 7.09 -12.69
CA ALA A 79 3.45 8.46 -13.10
C ALA A 79 4.27 8.90 -14.34
N PRO A 80 4.21 8.14 -15.45
CA PRO A 80 4.94 8.47 -16.66
C PRO A 80 4.38 9.74 -17.30
N ILE A 81 5.23 10.44 -18.04
CA ILE A 81 4.81 11.60 -18.85
C ILE A 81 3.87 11.09 -19.97
N GLY A 82 2.61 11.51 -19.92
CA GLY A 82 1.58 11.14 -20.90
C GLY A 82 0.58 10.10 -20.37
N PRO A 83 -0.53 9.86 -21.09
CA PRO A 83 -1.61 9.00 -20.60
C PRO A 83 -1.16 7.54 -20.55
N ASN A 84 -1.20 6.95 -19.35
CA ASN A 84 -1.04 5.52 -19.12
C ASN A 84 -2.15 5.04 -18.19
N PHE A 85 -2.74 3.89 -18.54
CA PHE A 85 -3.82 3.31 -17.76
C PHE A 85 -3.32 2.05 -17.06
N PHE A 86 -3.35 2.08 -15.73
CA PHE A 86 -3.05 0.96 -14.87
C PHE A 86 -4.34 0.44 -14.25
N ASN A 87 -4.60 -0.86 -14.40
CA ASN A 87 -5.59 -1.56 -13.60
C ASN A 87 -4.88 -2.26 -12.45
N PHE A 88 -5.30 -2.02 -11.22
CA PHE A 88 -4.80 -2.70 -10.03
C PHE A 88 -5.88 -3.56 -9.40
N TRP A 89 -5.51 -4.72 -8.89
CA TRP A 89 -6.36 -5.51 -8.01
C TRP A 89 -5.56 -6.17 -6.90
N VAL A 90 -6.19 -6.23 -5.74
CA VAL A 90 -5.58 -6.70 -4.49
C VAL A 90 -6.28 -7.99 -4.09
N GLN A 91 -5.50 -8.98 -3.69
CA GLN A 91 -6.01 -10.20 -3.09
C GLN A 91 -5.33 -10.40 -1.75
N TYR A 92 -6.10 -10.62 -0.69
CA TYR A 92 -5.56 -10.94 0.62
C TYR A 92 -6.02 -12.32 1.06
N ASN A 93 -5.06 -13.18 1.37
CA ASN A 93 -5.32 -14.50 1.95
C ASN A 93 -5.19 -14.42 3.47
N GLY A 94 -6.34 -14.41 4.16
CA GLY A 94 -6.38 -14.31 5.63
C GLY A 94 -5.83 -15.52 6.39
N SER A 95 -5.60 -16.67 5.73
CA SER A 95 -4.98 -17.85 6.36
C SER A 95 -3.46 -17.79 6.29
N SER A 96 -2.89 -17.47 5.12
CA SER A 96 -1.45 -17.35 4.94
C SER A 96 -0.90 -15.95 5.26
N LYS A 97 -1.78 -14.96 5.49
CA LYS A 97 -1.43 -13.56 5.76
C LYS A 97 -0.63 -12.92 4.62
N ILE A 98 -0.95 -13.35 3.40
CA ILE A 98 -0.32 -12.88 2.16
C ILE A 98 -1.24 -11.88 1.48
N LEU A 99 -0.69 -10.74 1.05
CA LEU A 99 -1.34 -9.79 0.18
C LEU A 99 -0.64 -9.78 -1.18
N ASP A 100 -1.40 -10.06 -2.23
CA ASP A 100 -0.96 -9.99 -3.61
C ASP A 100 -1.54 -8.75 -4.27
N LEU A 101 -0.66 -7.84 -4.68
CA LEU A 101 -1.01 -6.74 -5.55
C LEU A 101 -0.67 -7.12 -6.97
N ASN A 102 -1.66 -7.08 -7.84
CA ASN A 102 -1.49 -7.34 -9.24
C ASN A 102 -1.83 -6.08 -10.03
N SER A 103 -1.18 -5.91 -11.17
CA SER A 103 -1.60 -4.88 -12.09
C SER A 103 -1.51 -5.29 -13.55
N GLN A 104 -2.14 -4.45 -14.38
CA GLN A 104 -2.06 -4.53 -15.83
C GLN A 104 -1.91 -3.12 -16.42
N LEU A 105 -0.83 -2.89 -17.18
CA LEU A 105 -0.58 -1.65 -17.93
C LEU A 105 -1.03 -1.81 -19.38
N ASN A 106 -1.88 -0.87 -19.85
CA ASN A 106 -2.36 -0.76 -21.23
C ASN A 106 -2.86 -2.11 -21.80
N SER A 107 -3.46 -2.94 -20.94
CA SER A 107 -3.94 -4.29 -21.26
C SER A 107 -2.88 -5.33 -21.67
N VAL A 108 -1.58 -5.02 -21.65
CA VAL A 108 -0.52 -5.91 -22.17
C VAL A 108 0.47 -6.37 -21.11
N ARG A 109 0.97 -5.47 -20.26
CA ARG A 109 2.00 -5.83 -19.26
C ARG A 109 1.36 -6.12 -17.92
N ARG A 110 1.50 -7.36 -17.44
CA ARG A 110 1.07 -7.77 -16.10
C ARG A 110 2.27 -7.90 -15.18
N TRP A 111 2.08 -7.50 -13.93
CA TRP A 111 3.04 -7.77 -12.87
C TRP A 111 2.31 -8.05 -11.56
N ASN A 112 2.98 -8.75 -10.66
CA ASN A 112 2.49 -9.13 -9.35
C ASN A 112 3.57 -8.82 -8.31
N LEU A 113 3.12 -8.34 -7.15
CA LEU A 113 3.94 -8.12 -5.98
C LEU A 113 3.28 -8.79 -4.77
N THR A 114 4.03 -9.69 -4.12
CA THR A 114 3.55 -10.47 -2.97
C THR A 114 4.15 -9.94 -1.67
N PHE A 115 3.29 -9.52 -0.75
CA PHE A 115 3.63 -9.14 0.60
C PHE A 115 3.24 -10.25 1.58
N ALA A 116 4.21 -11.09 1.96
CA ALA A 116 4.02 -12.10 3.01
C ALA A 116 4.24 -11.54 4.41
N ASN A 117 3.64 -12.21 5.42
CA ASN A 117 3.79 -11.95 6.85
C ASN A 117 3.41 -10.51 7.25
N LEU A 118 2.28 -10.02 6.74
CA LEU A 118 1.81 -8.66 7.06
C LEU A 118 1.52 -8.47 8.55
N ASP A 119 0.91 -9.46 9.21
CA ASP A 119 0.61 -9.40 10.65
C ASP A 119 1.90 -9.28 11.49
N ASP A 120 2.96 -10.00 11.13
CA ASP A 120 4.27 -9.91 11.81
C ASP A 120 4.92 -8.54 11.59
N SER A 121 4.79 -7.99 10.38
CA SER A 121 5.31 -6.67 10.03
C SER A 121 4.58 -5.58 10.81
N ALA A 122 3.25 -5.70 10.93
CA ALA A 122 2.43 -4.84 11.77
C ALA A 122 2.83 -4.95 13.26
N SER A 123 3.04 -6.17 13.76
CA SER A 123 3.47 -6.45 15.14
C SER A 123 4.82 -5.83 15.47
N LYS A 124 5.85 -6.06 14.64
CA LYS A 124 7.18 -5.46 14.83
C LYS A 124 7.17 -3.93 14.80
N SER A 125 6.27 -3.36 14.03
CA SER A 125 6.11 -1.90 13.93
C SER A 125 5.25 -1.29 15.04
N GLY A 126 4.65 -2.11 15.92
CA GLY A 126 3.77 -1.64 17.00
C GLY A 126 2.39 -1.18 16.53
N LYS A 127 1.99 -1.50 15.29
CA LYS A 127 0.81 -0.96 14.61
C LYS A 127 -0.37 -1.96 14.52
N ILE A 128 -0.42 -2.94 15.42
CA ILE A 128 -1.44 -4.01 15.43
C ILE A 128 -2.89 -3.49 15.52
N PHE A 129 -3.81 -4.27 14.94
CA PHE A 129 -5.26 -4.04 14.90
C PHE A 129 -5.92 -3.94 16.28
#